data_AF-A0A952LCL9-F1
#
_entry.id   AF-A0A952LCL9-F1
#
_cell.length_a   1.000
_cell.length_b   1.000
_cell.length_c   1.000
_cell.angle_alpha   90.00
_cell.angle_beta   90.00
_cell.angle_gamma   90.00
#
_symmetry.space_group_name_H-M   'P 1'
#
loop_
_entity.id
_entity.type
_entity.pdbx_description
1 polymer ?
#
loop_
_entity_poly.entity_id
_entity_poly.type
_entity_poly.pdbx_seq_one_letter_code
_entity_poly.pdbx_strand_id
1 'polypeptide(L)'
;TQDAAGASAFGVAAELATTNLAEHAVRLAALRDRLVCGILSTVSGATLRGDPDPAGRLPGNAHFTFAGCEGDSLLFLLDVAGFSVSTGSACQAGVPEASHVLLAMGLSEADARGALRFTLGPDTTADEIDALVAVLPGVVEQARAAGMAERQPTLGR
;
A
#
# COMPACT_ATOMS: atom_id res chain seq x y z
N THR A 1 29.00 -21.42 10.14
CA THR A 1 29.03 -22.19 8.87
C THR A 1 28.50 -21.29 7.77
N GLN A 2 28.95 -21.43 6.53
CA GLN A 2 28.37 -20.65 5.41
C GLN A 2 27.09 -21.34 4.91
N ASP A 3 26.06 -20.56 4.61
CA ASP A 3 24.80 -21.05 4.07
C ASP A 3 24.89 -21.23 2.54
N ALA A 4 25.48 -22.36 2.13
CA ALA A 4 25.66 -22.68 0.71
C ALA A 4 24.32 -22.91 -0.02
N ALA A 5 23.31 -23.42 0.68
CA ALA A 5 21.98 -23.66 0.10
C ALA A 5 21.27 -22.32 -0.19
N GLY A 6 21.28 -21.39 0.77
CA GLY A 6 20.73 -20.05 0.60
C GLY A 6 21.42 -19.26 -0.53
N ALA A 7 22.75 -19.37 -0.64
CA ALA A 7 23.50 -18.74 -1.72
C ALA A 7 23.10 -19.29 -3.11
N SER A 8 22.94 -20.61 -3.24
CA SER A 8 22.52 -21.25 -4.50
C SER A 8 21.09 -20.84 -4.89
N ALA A 9 20.16 -20.89 -3.93
CA ALA A 9 18.77 -20.47 -4.16
C ALA A 9 18.65 -18.99 -4.54
N PHE A 10 19.41 -18.11 -3.90
CA PHE A 10 19.48 -16.69 -4.27
C PHE A 10 20.00 -16.50 -5.70
N GLY A 11 21.01 -17.27 -6.12
CA GLY A 11 21.54 -17.23 -7.49
C GLY A 11 20.44 -17.49 -8.54
N VAL A 12 19.66 -18.56 -8.34
CA VAL A 12 18.54 -18.90 -9.23
C VAL A 12 17.46 -17.82 -9.19
N ALA A 13 17.10 -17.32 -8.01
CA ALA A 13 16.10 -16.26 -7.87
C ALA A 13 16.53 -14.96 -8.57
N ALA A 14 17.81 -14.57 -8.47
CA ALA A 14 18.35 -13.39 -9.12
C ALA A 14 18.34 -13.52 -10.64
N GLU A 15 18.68 -14.68 -11.18
CA GLU A 15 18.61 -14.97 -12.62
C GLU A 15 17.17 -14.87 -13.12
N LEU A 16 16.22 -15.52 -12.45
CA LEU A 16 14.80 -15.47 -12.83
C LEU A 16 14.21 -14.05 -12.72
N ALA A 17 14.56 -13.31 -11.67
CA ALA A 17 14.09 -11.94 -11.48
C ALA A 17 14.62 -10.96 -12.54
N THR A 18 15.79 -11.24 -13.12
CA THR A 18 16.45 -10.32 -14.07
C THR A 18 16.26 -10.69 -15.54
N THR A 19 15.95 -11.95 -15.87
CA THR A 19 15.80 -12.45 -17.25
C THR A 19 14.83 -11.61 -18.10
N ASN A 20 13.67 -11.21 -17.54
CA ASN A 20 12.64 -10.43 -18.23
C ASN A 20 12.38 -9.06 -17.56
N LEU A 21 13.40 -8.48 -16.93
CA LEU A 21 13.25 -7.30 -16.07
C LEU A 21 12.55 -6.13 -16.75
N ALA A 22 12.93 -5.80 -17.99
CA ALA A 22 12.35 -4.68 -18.72
C ALA A 22 10.87 -4.90 -19.08
N GLU A 23 10.52 -6.10 -19.55
CA GLU A 23 9.13 -6.45 -19.89
C GLU A 23 8.25 -6.47 -18.62
N HIS A 24 8.74 -7.07 -17.53
CA HIS A 24 8.07 -7.05 -16.24
C HIS A 24 7.85 -5.62 -15.73
N ALA A 25 8.86 -4.75 -15.85
CA ALA A 25 8.73 -3.36 -15.46
C ALA A 25 7.64 -2.64 -16.25
N VAL A 26 7.58 -2.80 -17.58
CA VAL A 26 6.53 -2.19 -18.42
C VAL A 26 5.13 -2.70 -18.02
N ARG A 27 4.99 -4.02 -17.85
CA ARG A 27 3.70 -4.62 -17.46
C ARG A 27 3.23 -4.15 -16.09
N LEU A 28 4.11 -4.18 -15.09
CA LEU A 28 3.78 -3.74 -13.73
C LEU A 28 3.47 -2.25 -13.69
N ALA A 29 4.22 -1.42 -14.43
CA ALA A 29 3.96 0.02 -14.53
C ALA A 29 2.55 0.29 -15.05
N ALA A 30 2.11 -0.42 -16.10
CA ALA A 30 0.75 -0.28 -16.64
C ALA A 30 -0.33 -0.67 -15.62
N LEU A 31 -0.14 -1.76 -14.88
CA LEU A 31 -1.07 -2.18 -13.82
C LEU A 31 -1.10 -1.20 -12.64
N ARG A 32 0.07 -0.66 -12.27
CA ARG A 32 0.23 0.33 -11.21
C ARG A 32 -0.41 1.65 -11.59
N ASP A 33 -0.28 2.09 -12.84
CA ASP A 33 -0.95 3.29 -13.34
C ASP A 33 -2.47 3.10 -13.37
N ARG A 34 -2.96 1.93 -13.80
CA ARG A 34 -4.39 1.56 -13.73
C ARG A 34 -4.91 1.63 -12.29
N LEU A 35 -4.20 1.04 -11.35
CA LEU A 35 -4.56 1.08 -9.93
C LEU A 35 -4.59 2.52 -9.41
N VAL A 36 -3.55 3.31 -9.69
CA VAL A 36 -3.44 4.70 -9.24
C VAL A 36 -4.60 5.54 -9.77
N CYS A 37 -4.87 5.47 -11.08
CA CYS A 37 -5.98 6.17 -11.70
C CYS A 37 -7.33 5.72 -11.12
N GLY A 38 -7.52 4.42 -10.92
CA GLY A 38 -8.71 3.84 -10.31
C GLY A 38 -8.97 4.45 -8.93
N ILE A 39 -8.00 4.33 -8.02
CA ILE A 39 -8.11 4.85 -6.65
C ILE A 39 -8.40 6.36 -6.63
N LEU A 40 -7.65 7.15 -7.39
CA LEU A 40 -7.85 8.61 -7.43
C LEU A 40 -9.22 9.02 -7.98
N SER A 41 -9.80 8.20 -8.86
CA SER A 41 -11.12 8.47 -9.45
C SER A 41 -12.29 8.02 -8.57
N THR A 42 -12.11 7.01 -7.71
CA THR A 42 -13.21 6.41 -6.93
C THR A 42 -13.18 6.73 -5.45
N VAL A 43 -12.02 7.07 -4.88
CA VAL A 43 -11.86 7.31 -3.44
C VAL A 43 -11.60 8.78 -3.15
N SER A 44 -12.61 9.47 -2.65
CA SER A 44 -12.47 10.85 -2.18
C SER A 44 -11.44 10.92 -1.04
N GLY A 45 -10.55 11.91 -1.08
CA GLY A 45 -9.51 12.11 -0.06
C GLY A 45 -8.35 11.11 -0.10
N ALA A 46 -8.27 10.25 -1.12
CA ALA A 46 -7.07 9.47 -1.39
C ALA A 46 -5.96 10.39 -1.93
N THR A 47 -4.76 10.28 -1.37
CA THR A 47 -3.60 11.04 -1.85
C THR A 47 -2.45 10.09 -2.17
N LEU A 48 -1.98 10.13 -3.41
CA LEU A 48 -0.82 9.38 -3.84
C LEU A 48 0.45 9.96 -3.21
N ARG A 49 1.32 9.08 -2.70
CA ARG A 49 2.58 9.41 -2.02
C ARG A 49 3.79 8.93 -2.82
N GLY A 50 4.92 9.60 -2.62
CA GLY A 50 6.12 9.45 -3.44
C GLY A 50 6.13 10.44 -4.61
N ASP A 51 7.03 10.23 -5.56
CA ASP A 51 7.11 11.04 -6.77
C ASP A 51 5.79 10.92 -7.57
N PRO A 52 5.10 12.01 -7.94
CA PRO A 52 3.90 11.95 -8.77
C PRO A 52 4.18 11.43 -10.19
N ASP A 53 5.38 11.62 -10.74
CA ASP A 53 5.74 11.13 -12.07
C ASP A 53 5.75 9.60 -12.10
N PRO A 54 5.02 8.94 -13.03
CA PRO A 54 5.11 7.50 -13.25
C PRO A 54 6.53 6.97 -13.52
N ALA A 55 7.43 7.80 -14.08
CA ALA A 55 8.82 7.45 -14.33
C ALA A 55 9.73 7.56 -13.09
N GLY A 56 9.35 8.40 -12.11
CA GLY A 56 10.11 8.61 -10.87
C GLY A 56 9.87 7.56 -9.78
N ARG A 57 9.13 6.50 -10.08
CA ARG A 57 8.66 5.50 -9.11
C ARG A 57 8.91 4.07 -9.58
N LEU A 58 8.97 3.14 -8.62
CA LEU A 58 9.08 1.72 -8.94
C LEU A 58 7.84 1.23 -9.72
N PRO A 59 8.03 0.36 -10.74
CA PRO A 59 6.94 -0.11 -11.60
C PRO A 59 5.75 -0.69 -10.86
N GLY A 60 5.97 -1.49 -9.83
CA GLY A 60 4.90 -2.16 -9.08
C GLY A 60 4.48 -1.45 -7.80
N ASN A 61 4.91 -0.21 -7.53
CA ASN A 61 4.61 0.46 -6.26
C ASN A 61 3.54 1.55 -6.41
N ALA A 62 2.49 1.45 -5.60
CA ALA A 62 1.51 2.51 -5.37
C ALA A 62 1.31 2.71 -3.87
N HIS A 63 1.65 3.89 -3.36
CA HIS A 63 1.53 4.22 -1.94
C HIS A 63 0.54 5.36 -1.77
N PHE A 64 -0.48 5.18 -0.94
CA PHE A 64 -1.54 6.15 -0.71
C PHE A 64 -1.69 6.45 0.77
N THR A 65 -2.19 7.63 1.09
CA THR A 65 -2.84 7.90 2.38
C THR A 65 -4.31 8.23 2.16
N PHE A 66 -5.15 7.78 3.08
CA PHE A 66 -6.58 8.04 3.11
C PHE A 66 -6.90 8.86 4.35
N ALA A 67 -7.21 10.15 4.17
CA ALA A 67 -7.47 11.04 5.28
C ALA A 67 -8.62 10.53 6.16
N GLY A 68 -8.44 10.62 7.48
CA GLY A 68 -9.43 10.20 8.48
C GLY A 68 -9.51 8.68 8.73
N CYS A 69 -8.63 7.88 8.12
CA CYS A 69 -8.55 6.44 8.35
C CYS A 69 -7.36 6.09 9.26
N GLU A 70 -7.49 4.96 9.96
CA GLU A 70 -6.37 4.28 10.61
C GLU A 70 -5.95 3.06 9.76
N GLY A 71 -4.64 2.88 9.58
CA GLY A 71 -4.07 1.86 8.71
C GLY A 71 -4.49 0.44 9.09
N ASP A 72 -4.60 0.14 10.38
CA ASP A 72 -5.00 -1.19 10.87
C ASP A 72 -6.46 -1.52 10.52
N SER A 73 -7.34 -0.53 10.57
CA SER A 73 -8.73 -0.69 10.12
C SER A 73 -8.80 -0.99 8.63
N LEU A 74 -8.00 -0.27 7.83
CA LEU A 74 -7.91 -0.50 6.39
C LEU A 74 -7.34 -1.89 6.06
N LEU A 75 -6.28 -2.31 6.74
CA LEU A 75 -5.69 -3.64 6.57
C LEU A 75 -6.69 -4.74 6.89
N PHE A 76 -7.36 -4.64 8.03
CA PHE A 76 -8.35 -5.62 8.45
C PHE A 76 -9.51 -5.74 7.45
N LEU A 77 -10.07 -4.61 7.02
CA LEU A 77 -11.19 -4.59 6.09
C LEU A 77 -10.80 -5.11 4.69
N LEU A 78 -9.58 -4.82 4.22
CA LEU A 78 -9.07 -5.37 2.96
C LEU A 78 -8.79 -6.87 3.06
N ASP A 79 -8.27 -7.36 4.19
CA ASP A 79 -8.06 -8.79 4.43
C ASP A 79 -9.39 -9.56 4.40
N VAL A 80 -10.43 -9.04 5.07
CA VAL A 80 -11.79 -9.59 4.99
C VAL A 80 -12.33 -9.58 3.55
N ALA A 81 -11.99 -8.57 2.75
CA ALA A 81 -12.35 -8.48 1.34
C ALA A 81 -11.47 -9.35 0.42
N GLY A 82 -10.48 -10.08 0.97
CA GLY A 82 -9.61 -10.98 0.23
C GLY A 82 -8.37 -10.34 -0.39
N PHE A 83 -7.98 -9.14 0.06
CA PHE A 83 -6.83 -8.39 -0.47
C PHE A 83 -5.73 -8.21 0.58
N SER A 84 -4.54 -8.73 0.29
CA SER A 84 -3.35 -8.51 1.11
C SER A 84 -2.59 -7.25 0.69
N VAL A 85 -2.44 -6.29 1.60
CA VAL A 85 -1.68 -5.05 1.39
C VAL A 85 -0.84 -4.73 2.64
N SER A 86 -0.11 -3.60 2.65
CA SER A 86 0.69 -3.18 3.81
C SER A 86 0.48 -1.71 4.16
N THR A 87 0.73 -1.27 5.38
CA THR A 87 0.73 0.17 5.77
C THR A 87 2.10 0.83 5.58
N GLY A 88 3.08 0.10 5.03
CA GLY A 88 4.43 0.61 4.78
C GLY A 88 5.38 0.41 5.97
N SER A 89 6.15 1.43 6.34
CA SER A 89 7.22 1.32 7.35
C SER A 89 6.71 1.24 8.80
N ALA A 90 5.40 1.28 9.01
CA ALA A 90 4.74 1.19 10.31
C ALA A 90 4.64 -0.25 10.85
N CYS A 91 4.73 -1.28 10.00
CA CYS A 91 4.50 -2.68 10.40
C CYS A 91 5.54 -3.30 11.34
N GLN A 92 6.60 -2.59 11.75
CA GLN A 92 7.78 -3.21 12.36
C GLN A 92 7.77 -3.33 13.90
N ALA A 93 6.76 -2.83 14.62
CA ALA A 93 6.88 -2.68 16.08
C ALA A 93 5.79 -3.32 16.96
N GLY A 94 4.74 -3.95 16.39
CA GLY A 94 3.61 -4.45 17.19
C GLY A 94 2.81 -3.36 17.92
N VAL A 95 3.13 -2.08 17.66
CA VAL A 95 2.42 -0.89 18.11
C VAL A 95 2.02 -0.10 16.86
N PRO A 96 0.76 0.34 16.73
CA PRO A 96 0.31 1.16 15.61
C PRO A 96 0.97 2.55 15.69
N GLU A 97 2.05 2.73 14.93
CA GLU A 97 2.74 4.01 14.81
C GLU A 97 2.67 4.55 13.38
N ALA A 98 2.69 5.87 13.24
CA ALA A 98 2.78 6.50 11.93
C ALA A 98 4.09 6.12 11.23
N SER A 99 4.06 5.97 9.91
CA SER A 99 5.25 5.67 9.11
C SER A 99 6.31 6.77 9.26
N HIS A 100 7.47 6.42 9.84
CA HIS A 100 8.61 7.35 9.95
C HIS A 100 9.07 7.92 8.59
N VAL A 101 8.87 7.18 7.48
CA VAL A 101 9.16 7.67 6.12
C VAL A 101 8.17 8.77 5.73
N LEU A 102 6.87 8.56 5.95
CA LEU A 102 5.85 9.60 5.67
C LEU A 102 6.05 10.85 6.54
N LEU A 103 6.42 10.66 7.81
CA LEU A 103 6.78 11.76 8.69
C LEU A 103 8.01 12.54 8.16
N ALA A 104 9.04 11.82 7.72
CA ALA A 104 10.22 12.45 7.11
C ALA A 104 9.91 13.16 5.78
N MET A 105 8.86 12.74 5.07
CA MET A 105 8.31 13.44 3.89
C MET A 105 7.48 14.69 4.26
N GLY A 106 7.31 14.99 5.55
CA GLY A 106 6.61 16.18 6.05
C GLY A 106 5.12 16.00 6.29
N LEU A 107 4.60 14.77 6.30
CA LEU A 107 3.20 14.52 6.64
C LEU A 107 2.98 14.65 8.14
N SER A 108 1.78 15.10 8.52
CA SER A 108 1.33 15.00 9.90
C SER A 108 1.15 13.53 10.31
N GLU A 109 1.25 13.23 11.60
CA GLU A 109 0.91 11.89 12.11
C GLU A 109 -0.51 11.47 11.70
N ALA A 110 -1.47 12.40 11.76
CA ALA A 110 -2.85 12.13 11.41
C ALA A 110 -3.01 11.69 9.95
N ASP A 111 -2.28 12.29 9.02
CA ASP A 111 -2.31 11.90 7.60
C ASP A 111 -1.53 10.61 7.34
N ALA A 112 -0.41 10.41 8.07
CA ALA A 112 0.45 9.25 7.91
C ALA A 112 -0.16 7.95 8.46
N ARG A 113 -1.11 8.03 9.41
CA ARG A 113 -1.83 6.87 9.96
C ARG A 113 -2.70 6.15 8.94
N GLY A 114 -3.29 6.88 8.00
CA GLY A 114 -4.15 6.31 6.96
C GLY A 114 -3.40 5.72 5.76
N ALA A 115 -2.16 5.27 5.93
CA ALA A 115 -1.30 4.82 4.83
C ALA A 115 -1.63 3.39 4.36
N LEU A 116 -1.69 3.17 3.05
CA LEU A 116 -1.63 1.85 2.41
C LEU A 116 -0.65 1.84 1.25
N ARG A 117 0.21 0.83 1.23
CA ARG A 117 1.14 0.51 0.16
C ARG A 117 0.69 -0.78 -0.52
N PHE A 118 0.35 -0.62 -1.79
CA PHE A 118 0.09 -1.68 -2.75
C PHE A 118 1.39 -1.98 -3.51
N THR A 119 1.80 -3.25 -3.51
CA THR A 119 2.98 -3.71 -4.24
C THR A 119 2.55 -4.84 -5.17
N LEU A 120 2.71 -4.61 -6.47
CA LEU A 120 2.28 -5.53 -7.51
C LEU A 120 3.38 -6.54 -7.84
N GLY A 121 2.98 -7.78 -8.12
CA GLY A 121 3.87 -8.89 -8.40
C GLY A 121 3.71 -9.49 -9.79
N PRO A 122 4.54 -10.49 -10.14
CA PRO A 122 4.48 -11.20 -11.41
C PRO A 122 3.09 -11.73 -11.75
N ASP A 123 2.36 -12.21 -10.74
CA ASP A 123 1.05 -12.86 -10.92
C ASP A 123 -0.13 -11.89 -10.83
N THR A 124 0.11 -10.61 -10.47
CA THR A 124 -0.97 -9.62 -10.41
C THR A 124 -1.60 -9.42 -11.79
N THR A 125 -2.93 -9.48 -11.82
CA THR A 125 -3.77 -9.34 -13.02
C THR A 125 -4.55 -8.03 -13.04
N ALA A 126 -5.02 -7.62 -14.22
CA ALA A 126 -5.87 -6.43 -14.34
C ALA A 126 -7.23 -6.61 -13.63
N ASP A 127 -7.78 -7.83 -13.64
CA ASP A 127 -9.06 -8.15 -13.00
C ASP A 127 -8.98 -8.01 -11.48
N GLU A 128 -7.85 -8.41 -10.87
CA GLU A 128 -7.60 -8.18 -9.43
C GLU A 128 -7.49 -6.70 -9.10
N ILE A 129 -6.85 -5.90 -9.97
CA ILE A 129 -6.80 -4.44 -9.80
C ILE A 129 -8.21 -3.84 -9.86
N ASP A 130 -9.03 -4.26 -10.82
CA ASP A 130 -10.40 -3.77 -10.95
C ASP A 130 -11.27 -4.16 -9.76
N ALA A 131 -11.15 -5.40 -9.29
CA ALA A 131 -11.86 -5.89 -8.12
C ALA A 131 -11.48 -5.09 -6.86
N LEU A 132 -10.17 -4.82 -6.67
CA LEU A 132 -9.69 -3.99 -5.56
C LEU A 132 -10.26 -2.56 -5.65
N VAL A 133 -10.19 -1.93 -6.82
CA VAL A 133 -10.69 -0.56 -7.04
C VAL A 133 -12.20 -0.47 -6.81
N ALA A 134 -12.96 -1.54 -7.13
CA ALA A 134 -14.39 -1.59 -6.90
C ALA A 134 -14.77 -1.65 -5.41
N VAL A 135 -14.00 -2.37 -4.57
CA VAL A 135 -14.31 -2.50 -3.14
C VAL A 135 -13.74 -1.38 -2.27
N LEU A 136 -12.62 -0.78 -2.70
CA LEU A 136 -11.85 0.15 -1.89
C LEU A 136 -12.64 1.37 -1.37
N PRO A 137 -13.55 2.01 -2.13
CA PRO A 137 -14.34 3.13 -1.62
C PRO A 137 -15.17 2.75 -0.39
N GLY A 138 -15.83 1.58 -0.40
CA GLY A 138 -16.61 1.09 0.73
C GLY A 138 -15.74 0.79 1.95
N VAL A 139 -14.57 0.19 1.72
CA VAL A 139 -13.58 -0.06 2.78
C VAL A 139 -13.10 1.24 3.43
N VAL A 140 -12.78 2.26 2.62
CA VAL A 140 -12.30 3.56 3.13
C VAL A 140 -13.39 4.27 3.93
N GLU A 141 -14.65 4.25 3.50
CA GLU A 141 -15.75 4.83 4.27
C GLU A 141 -15.97 4.12 5.62
N GLN A 142 -15.90 2.79 5.63
CA GLN A 142 -15.98 2.01 6.87
C GLN A 142 -14.81 2.31 7.81
N ALA A 143 -13.59 2.38 7.29
CA ALA A 143 -12.40 2.72 8.07
C ALA A 143 -12.47 4.15 8.65
N ARG A 144 -13.03 5.11 7.90
CA ARG A 144 -13.28 6.48 8.41
C ARG A 144 -14.26 6.49 9.57
N ALA A 145 -15.35 5.74 9.46
CA ALA A 145 -16.34 5.64 10.53
C ALA A 145 -15.74 5.05 11.81
N ALA A 146 -14.86 4.04 11.68
CA ALA A 146 -14.13 3.47 12.81
C ALA A 146 -13.10 4.44 13.41
N GLY A 147 -12.28 5.10 12.59
CA GLY A 147 -11.23 6.03 13.05
C GLY A 147 -11.76 7.29 13.75
N MET A 148 -12.99 7.71 13.45
CA MET A 148 -13.65 8.81 14.15
C MET A 148 -14.15 8.39 15.55
N ALA A 149 -14.46 7.11 15.77
CA ALA A 149 -14.94 6.62 17.05
C ALA A 149 -13.83 6.62 18.13
N GLU A 150 -12.57 6.42 17.73
CA GLU A 150 -11.43 6.41 18.65
C GLU A 150 -10.96 7.82 19.08
N ARG A 151 -11.34 8.87 18.35
CA ARG A 151 -10.96 10.27 18.67
C ARG A 151 -11.81 10.93 19.76
N GLN A 152 -12.74 10.22 20.40
CA GLN A 152 -13.57 10.77 21.46
C GLN A 152 -13.46 10.01 22.80
N PRO A 153 -12.32 10.08 23.51
CA PRO A 153 -12.36 10.09 24.96
C PRO A 153 -12.56 11.55 25.39
N THR A 154 -13.81 12.02 25.46
CA THR A 154 -14.13 13.08 26.41
C THR A 154 -14.06 12.47 27.80
N LEU A 155 -12.84 12.33 28.33
CA LEU A 155 -12.64 12.20 29.77
C LEU A 155 -12.95 13.59 30.35
N GLY A 156 -14.24 13.77 30.65
CA GLY A 156 -14.75 14.96 31.29
C GLY A 156 -14.20 15.08 32.71
N ARG A 157 -13.66 16.28 32.98
CA ARG A 157 -13.48 16.99 34.28
C ARG A 157 -12.90 16.22 35.46
#